data_AF-A0A1F9AHU1-F1
#
_entry.id   AF-A0A1F9AHU1-F1
#
_cell.length_a   1.000
_cell.length_b   1.000
_cell.length_c   1.000
_cell.angle_alpha   90.00
_cell.angle_beta   90.00
_cell.angle_gamma   90.00
#
_symmetry.space_group_name_H-M   'P 1'
#
loop_
_entity.id
_entity.type
_entity.pdbx_description
1 polymer ?
#
loop_
_entity_poly.entity_id
_entity_poly.type
_entity_poly.pdbx_seq_one_letter_code
_entity_poly.pdbx_strand_id
1 'polypeptide(L)'
;MAGCLILYHHALGGILLLLPLAAILIADPRRFLPAGLIFLAVETVILKYAPAPLTIPIRYAVESATVALALLTVAGKALRGEVPRRTPIDLPLLCFLATVAVSAAINHVPGVVAAAGVKNLLRFVFLFYLAVQLDFFPRDLRRLLTVLFAVAAAETLFCLFQPILGVRLLDFLRPGEVMVGGILLRAGEVVEQTPFSKAFGTMGRYNYLGNYLAFALCLGIAPVALGARTRTRFALLAFLGLGLFLTSSRMSILGLGLGVAWMFLRGQKRWPLLLLFGLVLALALEFSRVRLLDFAGGETGASARDRFFVIYTPEYREQSTRWHTLTTILPALLQHSPLLGLGSGTIASDALSIFPEQDRSRELGIAPYFITWLPDVGVAAMIGQFGLLGTACLGWILLRLFRLASRLVKQSPRPEVRALGLGVAGIILVMAFINLPGYAFNYRVPAYTFWLMTGVMARLAQAEEGDRCESS
;
A
#
# COMPACT_ATOMS: atom_id res chain seq x y z
N MET A 1 4.56 14.33 -28.58
CA MET A 1 4.73 13.06 -29.33
C MET A 1 5.70 12.08 -28.66
N ALA A 2 6.84 12.52 -28.11
CA ALA A 2 7.83 11.61 -27.48
C ALA A 2 7.27 10.73 -26.33
N GLY A 3 6.38 11.27 -25.48
CA GLY A 3 5.77 10.50 -24.37
C GLY A 3 4.87 9.33 -24.80
N CYS A 4 4.20 9.42 -25.96
CA CYS A 4 3.37 8.33 -26.50
C CYS A 4 4.22 7.21 -27.12
N LEU A 5 5.36 7.55 -27.73
CA LEU A 5 6.30 6.58 -28.31
C LEU A 5 7.06 5.78 -27.23
N ILE A 6 7.37 6.44 -26.11
CA ILE A 6 7.93 5.79 -24.91
C ILE A 6 6.93 4.73 -24.40
N LEU A 7 5.66 5.09 -24.18
CA LEU A 7 4.62 4.13 -23.78
C LEU A 7 4.47 2.94 -24.75
N TYR A 8 4.61 3.16 -26.06
CA TYR A 8 4.41 2.14 -27.09
C TYR A 8 5.56 1.13 -27.21
N HIS A 9 6.82 1.56 -27.18
CA HIS A 9 7.96 0.63 -27.22
C HIS A 9 8.14 -0.19 -25.93
N HIS A 10 7.70 0.34 -24.79
CA HIS A 10 7.75 -0.39 -23.51
C HIS A 10 6.68 -1.46 -23.37
N ALA A 11 5.53 -1.31 -24.04
CA ALA A 11 4.50 -2.34 -24.11
C ALA A 11 5.00 -3.60 -24.84
N LEU A 12 5.73 -3.44 -25.94
CA LEU A 12 6.23 -4.56 -26.77
C LEU A 12 7.35 -5.38 -26.09
N GLY A 13 8.29 -4.71 -25.40
CA GLY A 13 9.33 -5.38 -24.62
C GLY A 13 8.79 -6.12 -23.40
N GLY A 14 7.72 -5.60 -22.78
CA GLY A 14 6.95 -6.30 -21.75
C GLY A 14 6.34 -7.59 -22.28
N ILE A 15 5.73 -7.55 -23.46
CA ILE A 15 5.01 -8.70 -24.06
C ILE A 15 5.92 -9.93 -24.26
N LEU A 16 7.20 -9.77 -24.58
CA LEU A 16 8.13 -10.89 -24.76
C LEU A 16 8.60 -11.53 -23.44
N LEU A 17 8.84 -10.74 -22.40
CA LEU A 17 9.08 -11.23 -21.04
C LEU A 17 7.80 -11.82 -20.40
N LEU A 18 6.64 -11.42 -20.91
CA LEU A 18 5.34 -11.92 -20.53
C LEU A 18 4.98 -13.24 -21.23
N LEU A 19 5.77 -13.84 -22.11
CA LEU A 19 5.43 -15.14 -22.73
C LEU A 19 5.41 -16.32 -21.73
N PRO A 20 6.41 -16.49 -20.85
CA PRO A 20 6.37 -17.50 -19.79
C PRO A 20 5.29 -17.17 -18.75
N LEU A 21 5.09 -15.88 -18.48
CA LEU A 21 3.98 -15.43 -17.66
C LEU A 21 2.67 -15.82 -18.34
N ALA A 22 2.44 -15.47 -19.60
CA ALA A 22 1.27 -15.78 -20.42
C ALA A 22 0.95 -17.27 -20.43
N ALA A 23 1.95 -18.15 -20.52
CA ALA A 23 1.75 -19.59 -20.39
C ALA A 23 1.21 -19.99 -19.00
N ILE A 24 1.76 -19.41 -17.92
CA ILE A 24 1.26 -19.60 -16.55
C ILE A 24 -0.13 -18.95 -16.37
N LEU A 25 -0.36 -17.79 -16.98
CA LEU A 25 -1.58 -16.97 -16.93
C LEU A 25 -2.74 -17.67 -17.65
N ILE A 26 -2.48 -18.35 -18.77
CA ILE A 26 -3.47 -19.15 -19.51
C ILE A 26 -3.82 -20.43 -18.76
N ALA A 27 -2.83 -21.07 -18.13
CA ALA A 27 -3.05 -22.36 -17.47
C ALA A 27 -3.81 -22.24 -16.13
N ASP A 28 -3.45 -21.27 -15.27
CA ASP A 28 -4.11 -21.08 -13.97
C ASP A 28 -3.84 -19.67 -13.40
N PRO A 29 -4.73 -18.68 -13.66
CA PRO A 29 -4.58 -17.30 -13.17
C PRO A 29 -4.41 -17.19 -11.65
N ARG A 30 -4.84 -18.20 -10.88
CA ARG A 30 -4.68 -18.23 -9.41
C ARG A 30 -3.21 -18.31 -8.99
N ARG A 31 -2.34 -18.89 -9.82
CA ARG A 31 -0.89 -18.98 -9.54
C ARG A 31 -0.17 -17.66 -9.73
N PHE A 32 -0.70 -16.78 -10.57
CA PHE A 32 -0.15 -15.43 -10.74
C PHE A 32 -0.22 -14.62 -9.45
N LEU A 33 -1.29 -14.78 -8.65
CA LEU A 33 -1.51 -13.99 -7.44
C LEU A 33 -0.38 -14.10 -6.41
N PRO A 34 0.04 -15.30 -5.96
CA PRO A 34 1.22 -15.45 -5.10
C PRO A 34 2.53 -15.12 -5.82
N ALA A 35 2.66 -15.40 -7.12
CA ALA A 35 3.88 -15.09 -7.87
C ALA A 35 4.14 -13.57 -7.95
N GLY A 36 3.10 -12.78 -8.19
CA GLY A 36 3.18 -11.32 -8.18
C GLY A 36 3.57 -10.77 -6.82
N LEU A 37 3.12 -11.40 -5.72
CA LEU A 37 3.54 -11.00 -4.37
C LEU A 37 5.03 -11.24 -4.13
N ILE A 38 5.55 -12.39 -4.55
CA ILE A 38 6.98 -12.72 -4.45
C ILE A 38 7.79 -11.73 -5.29
N PHE A 39 7.40 -11.54 -6.56
CA PHE A 39 8.10 -10.64 -7.47
C PHE A 39 8.15 -9.22 -6.92
N LEU A 40 7.02 -8.66 -6.48
CA LEU A 40 6.97 -7.29 -6.00
C LEU A 40 7.80 -7.09 -4.72
N ALA A 41 7.93 -8.11 -3.87
CA ALA A 41 8.78 -8.02 -2.68
C ALA A 41 10.24 -7.78 -3.06
N VAL A 42 10.77 -8.57 -4.00
CA VAL A 42 12.17 -8.49 -4.45
C VAL A 42 12.39 -7.56 -5.65
N GLU A 43 11.34 -6.90 -6.14
CA GLU A 43 11.37 -6.10 -7.37
C GLU A 43 12.49 -5.07 -7.36
N THR A 44 12.72 -4.39 -6.22
CA THR A 44 13.71 -3.32 -6.18
C THR A 44 15.13 -3.82 -6.42
N VAL A 45 15.44 -5.03 -5.94
CA VAL A 45 16.71 -5.73 -6.15
C VAL A 45 16.81 -6.19 -7.60
N ILE A 46 15.75 -6.79 -8.16
CA ILE A 46 15.73 -7.21 -9.58
C ILE A 46 15.99 -6.01 -10.50
N LEU A 47 15.29 -4.90 -10.29
CA LEU A 47 15.39 -3.70 -11.12
C LEU A 47 16.77 -3.04 -11.04
N LYS A 48 17.48 -3.16 -9.92
CA LYS A 48 18.84 -2.64 -9.76
C LYS A 48 19.83 -3.31 -10.71
N TYR A 49 19.68 -4.61 -10.93
CA TYR A 49 20.58 -5.40 -11.78
C TYR A 49 20.03 -5.62 -13.20
N ALA A 50 18.83 -5.10 -13.49
CA ALA A 50 18.23 -5.21 -14.81
C ALA A 50 18.93 -4.27 -15.81
N PRO A 51 19.18 -4.72 -17.06
CA PRO A 51 19.61 -3.85 -18.14
C PRO A 51 18.62 -2.70 -18.36
N ALA A 52 19.10 -1.49 -18.60
CA ALA A 52 18.28 -0.28 -18.75
C ALA A 52 17.07 -0.44 -19.71
N PRO A 53 17.19 -1.11 -20.88
CA PRO A 53 16.04 -1.33 -21.77
C PRO A 53 14.93 -2.21 -21.17
N LEU A 54 15.26 -3.08 -20.22
CA LEU A 54 14.34 -4.02 -19.59
C LEU A 54 13.75 -3.48 -18.28
N THR A 55 14.30 -2.41 -17.71
CA THR A 55 13.87 -1.91 -16.39
C THR A 55 12.40 -1.48 -16.39
N ILE A 56 11.90 -0.78 -17.41
CA ILE A 56 10.48 -0.41 -17.51
C ILE A 56 9.58 -1.65 -17.71
N PRO A 57 9.83 -2.51 -18.71
CA PRO A 57 9.08 -3.76 -18.88
C PRO A 57 8.96 -4.58 -17.60
N ILE A 58 10.08 -4.81 -16.90
CA ILE A 58 10.12 -5.56 -15.64
C ILE A 58 9.31 -4.84 -14.57
N ARG A 59 9.52 -3.53 -14.41
CA ARG A 59 8.82 -2.73 -13.39
C ARG A 59 7.31 -2.80 -13.58
N TYR A 60 6.80 -2.68 -14.81
CA TYR A 60 5.36 -2.67 -15.06
C TYR A 60 4.77 -4.05 -15.39
N ALA A 61 5.56 -5.13 -15.32
CA ALA A 61 5.12 -6.48 -15.68
C ALA A 61 3.91 -6.94 -14.85
N VAL A 62 3.98 -6.81 -13.51
CA VAL A 62 2.88 -7.27 -12.63
C VAL A 62 1.62 -6.41 -12.80
N GLU A 63 1.76 -5.09 -12.95
CA GLU A 63 0.62 -4.19 -13.20
C GLU A 63 -0.06 -4.54 -14.53
N SER A 64 0.71 -4.66 -15.61
CA SER A 64 0.21 -4.98 -16.94
C SER A 64 -0.42 -6.38 -16.99
N ALA A 65 0.22 -7.38 -16.37
CA ALA A 65 -0.30 -8.74 -16.30
C ALA A 65 -1.60 -8.81 -15.49
N THR A 66 -1.72 -8.04 -14.40
CA THR A 66 -2.94 -7.96 -13.61
C THR A 66 -4.11 -7.42 -14.43
N VAL A 67 -3.88 -6.32 -15.17
CA VAL A 67 -4.90 -5.71 -16.05
C VAL A 67 -5.28 -6.69 -17.16
N ALA A 68 -4.30 -7.25 -17.86
CA ALA A 68 -4.53 -8.21 -18.94
C ALA A 68 -5.32 -9.43 -18.46
N LEU A 69 -4.95 -10.02 -17.32
CA LEU A 69 -5.68 -11.14 -16.73
C LEU A 69 -7.12 -10.78 -16.36
N ALA A 70 -7.33 -9.62 -15.73
CA ALA A 70 -8.67 -9.19 -15.35
C ALA A 70 -9.57 -9.07 -16.60
N LEU A 71 -9.05 -8.43 -17.66
CA LEU A 71 -9.76 -8.27 -18.92
C LEU A 71 -10.01 -9.62 -19.61
N LEU A 72 -9.00 -10.48 -19.73
CA LEU A 72 -9.12 -11.82 -20.33
C LEU A 72 -10.11 -12.70 -19.56
N THR A 73 -10.12 -12.61 -18.23
CA THR A 73 -11.06 -13.37 -17.40
C THR A 73 -12.50 -12.91 -17.64
N VAL A 74 -12.73 -11.59 -17.70
CA VAL A 74 -14.06 -11.02 -17.98
C VAL A 74 -14.50 -11.33 -19.42
N ALA A 75 -13.62 -11.15 -20.40
CA ALA A 75 -13.91 -11.47 -21.80
C ALA A 75 -14.21 -12.95 -21.99
N GLY A 76 -13.43 -13.85 -21.39
CA GLY A 76 -13.66 -15.28 -21.45
C GLY A 76 -15.01 -15.70 -20.86
N LYS A 77 -15.46 -15.04 -19.78
CA LYS A 77 -16.81 -15.23 -19.23
C LYS A 77 -17.89 -14.74 -20.18
N ALA A 78 -17.74 -13.54 -20.72
CA ALA A 78 -18.70 -12.96 -21.67
C ALA A 78 -18.85 -13.85 -22.93
N LEU A 79 -17.74 -14.40 -23.45
CA LEU A 79 -17.75 -15.33 -24.59
C LEU A 79 -18.47 -16.65 -24.29
N ARG A 80 -18.51 -17.08 -23.02
CA ARG A 80 -19.30 -18.24 -22.56
C ARG A 80 -20.75 -17.88 -22.18
N GLY A 81 -21.17 -16.62 -22.35
CA GLY A 81 -22.48 -16.14 -21.93
C GLY A 81 -22.64 -15.97 -20.41
N GLU A 82 -21.55 -16.03 -19.65
CA GLU A 82 -21.56 -15.82 -18.21
C GLU A 82 -21.52 -14.33 -17.86
N VAL A 83 -22.40 -13.88 -16.97
CA VAL A 83 -22.40 -12.49 -16.49
C VAL A 83 -21.27 -12.29 -15.48
N PRO A 84 -20.40 -11.26 -15.63
CA PRO A 84 -19.39 -10.94 -14.64
C PRO A 84 -20.00 -10.66 -13.27
N ARG A 85 -19.34 -11.14 -12.21
CA ARG A 85 -19.82 -10.94 -10.84
C ARG A 85 -19.74 -9.46 -10.46
N ARG A 86 -20.84 -8.91 -9.97
CA ARG A 86 -20.89 -7.55 -9.40
C ARG A 86 -20.07 -7.48 -8.12
N THR A 87 -19.55 -6.32 -7.77
CA THR A 87 -18.71 -6.14 -6.59
C THR A 87 -19.23 -5.04 -5.66
N PRO A 88 -18.90 -5.06 -4.36
CA PRO A 88 -19.34 -4.04 -3.40
C PRO A 88 -18.76 -2.64 -3.66
N ILE A 89 -17.76 -2.52 -4.54
CA ILE A 89 -17.04 -1.27 -4.82
C ILE A 89 -17.34 -0.69 -6.21
N ASP A 90 -18.11 -1.38 -7.07
CA ASP A 90 -18.40 -0.94 -8.45
C ASP A 90 -18.91 0.50 -8.49
N LEU A 91 -19.97 0.78 -7.73
CA LEU A 91 -20.60 2.09 -7.68
C LEU A 91 -19.69 3.17 -7.06
N PRO A 92 -19.11 2.98 -5.85
CA PRO A 92 -18.16 3.95 -5.30
C PRO A 92 -16.95 4.24 -6.21
N LEU A 93 -16.44 3.21 -6.91
CA LEU A 93 -15.34 3.38 -7.86
C LEU A 93 -15.78 4.17 -9.09
N LEU A 94 -16.97 3.90 -9.63
CA LEU A 94 -17.53 4.67 -10.74
C LEU A 94 -17.72 6.14 -10.34
N CYS A 95 -18.27 6.42 -9.14
CA CYS A 95 -18.38 7.78 -8.62
C CYS A 95 -17.02 8.46 -8.46
N PHE A 96 -16.01 7.74 -7.98
CA PHE A 96 -14.65 8.25 -7.90
C PHE A 96 -14.10 8.60 -9.29
N LEU A 97 -14.19 7.69 -10.26
CA LEU A 97 -13.71 7.92 -11.62
C LEU A 97 -14.46 9.07 -12.32
N ALA A 98 -15.77 9.18 -12.13
CA ALA A 98 -16.57 10.29 -12.63
C ALA A 98 -16.11 11.63 -12.02
N THR A 99 -15.82 11.64 -10.72
CA THR A 99 -15.27 12.83 -10.03
C THR A 99 -13.93 13.24 -10.61
N VAL A 100 -13.03 12.28 -10.86
CA VAL A 100 -11.73 12.55 -11.50
C VAL A 100 -11.93 13.11 -12.91
N ALA A 101 -12.81 12.51 -13.71
CA ALA A 101 -13.07 12.98 -15.07
C ALA A 101 -13.64 14.41 -15.10
N VAL A 102 -14.62 14.70 -14.24
CA VAL A 102 -15.20 16.03 -14.09
C VAL A 102 -14.15 17.04 -13.59
N SER A 103 -13.36 16.65 -12.58
CA SER A 103 -12.27 17.48 -12.08
C SER A 103 -11.25 17.79 -13.17
N ALA A 104 -10.82 16.79 -13.95
CA ALA A 104 -9.88 16.97 -15.04
C ALA A 104 -10.44 17.88 -16.15
N ALA A 105 -11.72 17.74 -16.49
CA ALA A 105 -12.37 18.58 -17.50
C ALA A 105 -12.47 20.05 -17.06
N ILE A 106 -12.93 20.31 -15.83
CA ILE A 106 -13.05 21.67 -15.28
C ILE A 106 -11.69 22.34 -15.13
N ASN A 107 -10.68 21.57 -14.75
CA ASN A 107 -9.31 22.05 -14.55
C ASN A 107 -8.46 22.03 -15.84
N HIS A 108 -9.06 21.70 -17.00
CA HIS A 108 -8.36 21.56 -18.29
C HIS A 108 -7.11 20.66 -18.25
N VAL A 109 -7.12 19.63 -17.41
CA VAL A 109 -6.01 18.69 -17.27
C VAL A 109 -6.04 17.69 -18.43
N PRO A 110 -4.95 17.51 -19.18
CA PRO A 110 -4.89 16.52 -20.24
C PRO A 110 -5.23 15.12 -19.70
N GLY A 111 -6.05 14.36 -20.44
CA GLY A 111 -6.53 13.05 -19.99
C GLY A 111 -5.41 12.06 -19.63
N VAL A 112 -4.26 12.13 -20.31
CA VAL A 112 -3.08 11.31 -20.02
C VAL A 112 -2.47 11.66 -18.64
N VAL A 113 -2.44 12.94 -18.28
CA VAL A 113 -1.93 13.43 -16.99
C VAL A 113 -2.87 13.03 -15.86
N ALA A 114 -4.17 13.20 -16.08
CA ALA A 114 -5.20 12.75 -15.13
C ALA A 114 -5.14 11.23 -14.91
N ALA A 115 -5.00 10.44 -15.98
CA ALA A 115 -4.84 9.00 -15.89
C ALA A 115 -3.56 8.61 -15.14
N ALA A 116 -2.43 9.30 -15.40
CA ALA A 116 -1.17 9.07 -14.70
C ALA A 116 -1.28 9.37 -13.19
N GLY A 117 -2.01 10.43 -12.81
CA GLY A 117 -2.25 10.78 -11.41
C GLY A 117 -3.12 9.77 -10.66
N VAL A 118 -4.17 9.25 -11.31
CA VAL A 118 -5.04 8.20 -10.74
C VAL A 118 -4.34 6.85 -10.70
N LYS A 119 -3.44 6.58 -11.65
CA LYS A 119 -2.77 5.29 -11.83
C LYS A 119 -2.24 4.76 -10.50
N ASN A 120 -1.51 5.57 -9.75
CA ASN A 120 -0.84 5.07 -8.56
C ASN A 120 -1.80 4.59 -7.46
N LEU A 121 -2.95 5.24 -7.35
CA LEU A 121 -4.00 4.92 -6.39
C LEU A 121 -4.80 3.67 -6.79
N LEU A 122 -5.08 3.52 -8.08
CA LEU A 122 -5.91 2.44 -8.62
C LEU A 122 -5.11 1.32 -9.31
N ARG A 123 -3.79 1.36 -9.34
CA ARG A 123 -2.93 0.44 -10.12
C ARG A 123 -3.27 -1.04 -9.95
N PHE A 124 -3.64 -1.44 -8.74
CA PHE A 124 -3.97 -2.82 -8.39
C PHE A 124 -5.46 -3.03 -8.10
N VAL A 125 -6.34 -2.06 -8.40
CA VAL A 125 -7.79 -2.27 -8.29
C VAL A 125 -8.26 -3.41 -9.21
N PHE A 126 -7.60 -3.59 -10.36
CA PHE A 126 -7.85 -4.72 -11.25
C PHE A 126 -7.55 -6.08 -10.61
N LEU A 127 -6.65 -6.12 -9.62
CA LEU A 127 -6.37 -7.33 -8.85
C LEU A 127 -7.56 -7.73 -7.97
N PHE A 128 -8.25 -6.74 -7.40
CA PHE A 128 -9.50 -6.96 -6.68
C PHE A 128 -10.55 -7.57 -7.61
N TYR A 129 -10.76 -6.98 -8.79
CA TYR A 129 -11.72 -7.49 -9.77
C TYR A 129 -11.34 -8.89 -10.25
N LEU A 130 -10.07 -9.11 -10.58
CA LEU A 130 -9.56 -10.43 -10.95
C LEU A 130 -9.87 -11.45 -9.85
N ALA A 131 -9.54 -11.16 -8.59
CA ALA A 131 -9.81 -12.07 -7.49
C ALA A 131 -11.31 -12.36 -7.29
N VAL A 132 -12.19 -11.38 -7.51
CA VAL A 132 -13.65 -11.60 -7.48
C VAL A 132 -14.14 -12.46 -8.64
N GLN A 133 -13.52 -12.35 -9.82
CA GLN A 133 -13.92 -13.15 -10.97
C GLN A 133 -13.39 -14.59 -10.94
N LEU A 134 -12.29 -14.86 -10.23
CA LEU A 134 -11.74 -16.20 -10.08
C LEU A 134 -12.54 -17.04 -9.07
N ASP A 135 -12.51 -18.35 -9.24
CA ASP A 135 -13.08 -19.30 -8.29
C ASP A 135 -12.00 -19.75 -7.31
N PHE A 136 -12.10 -19.27 -6.08
CA PHE A 136 -11.17 -19.60 -5.01
C PHE A 136 -11.64 -20.82 -4.22
N PHE A 137 -10.73 -21.78 -4.06
CA PHE A 137 -10.89 -22.89 -3.15
C PHE A 137 -10.12 -22.63 -1.84
N PRO A 138 -10.46 -23.30 -0.72
CA PRO A 138 -9.72 -23.17 0.55
C PRO A 138 -8.21 -23.45 0.42
N ARG A 139 -7.84 -24.31 -0.53
CA ARG A 139 -6.44 -24.61 -0.88
C ARG A 139 -5.72 -23.41 -1.49
N ASP A 140 -6.41 -22.59 -2.28
CA ASP A 140 -5.85 -21.37 -2.89
C ASP A 140 -5.61 -20.30 -1.83
N LEU A 141 -6.57 -20.11 -0.90
CA LEU A 141 -6.41 -19.20 0.22
C LEU A 141 -5.22 -19.59 1.11
N ARG A 142 -5.10 -20.89 1.45
CA ARG A 142 -3.97 -21.40 2.22
C ARG A 142 -2.65 -21.15 1.51
N ARG A 143 -2.54 -21.48 0.22
CA ARG A 143 -1.34 -21.23 -0.60
C ARG A 143 -0.98 -19.74 -0.60
N LEU A 144 -1.96 -18.86 -0.81
CA LEU A 144 -1.74 -17.41 -0.82
C LEU A 144 -1.22 -16.90 0.54
N LEU A 145 -1.87 -17.31 1.64
CA LEU A 145 -1.43 -16.94 2.99
C LEU A 145 -0.04 -17.49 3.31
N THR A 146 0.26 -18.74 2.94
CA THR A 146 1.59 -19.34 3.10
C THR A 146 2.65 -18.51 2.37
N VAL A 147 2.42 -18.14 1.12
CA VAL A 147 3.38 -17.31 0.36
C VAL A 147 3.53 -15.94 0.99
N LEU A 148 2.44 -15.29 1.40
CA LEU A 148 2.49 -14.00 2.10
C LEU A 148 3.33 -14.07 3.38
N PHE A 149 3.09 -15.06 4.23
CA PHE A 149 3.87 -15.24 5.46
C PHE A 149 5.33 -15.65 5.18
N ALA A 150 5.59 -16.46 4.16
CA ALA A 150 6.94 -16.82 3.76
C ALA A 150 7.73 -15.60 3.29
N VAL A 151 7.14 -14.74 2.46
CA VAL A 151 7.74 -13.47 2.03
C VAL A 151 7.96 -12.56 3.25
N ALA A 152 6.96 -12.41 4.13
CA ALA A 152 7.11 -11.58 5.34
C ALA A 152 8.23 -12.09 6.26
N ALA A 153 8.39 -13.42 6.39
CA ALA A 153 9.46 -14.03 7.15
C ALA A 153 10.82 -13.82 6.48
N ALA A 154 10.92 -13.98 5.17
CA ALA A 154 12.15 -13.70 4.41
C ALA A 154 12.58 -12.24 4.55
N GLU A 155 11.65 -11.29 4.42
CA GLU A 155 11.93 -9.87 4.64
C GLU A 155 12.38 -9.55 6.06
N THR A 156 11.79 -10.23 7.05
CA THR A 156 12.22 -10.12 8.45
C THR A 156 13.65 -10.65 8.64
N LEU A 157 14.01 -11.74 7.97
CA LEU A 157 15.39 -12.24 7.97
C LEU A 157 16.35 -11.20 7.36
N PHE A 158 15.99 -10.58 6.23
CA PHE A 158 16.80 -9.50 5.68
C PHE A 158 16.97 -8.34 6.67
N CYS A 159 15.91 -7.90 7.35
CA CYS A 159 16.00 -6.88 8.40
C CYS A 159 17.00 -7.24 9.50
N LEU A 160 17.04 -8.50 9.94
CA LEU A 160 17.95 -8.97 10.99
C LEU A 160 19.40 -9.00 10.50
N PHE A 161 19.62 -9.35 9.24
CA PHE A 161 20.96 -9.41 8.66
C PHE A 161 21.51 -8.06 8.22
N GLN A 162 20.67 -7.05 7.94
CA GLN A 162 21.13 -5.71 7.55
C GLN A 162 22.15 -5.09 8.53
N PRO A 163 21.93 -5.06 9.85
CA PRO A 163 22.92 -4.53 10.80
C PRO A 163 24.14 -5.45 10.97
N ILE A 164 24.00 -6.77 10.79
CA ILE A 164 25.09 -7.75 10.97
C ILE A 164 26.08 -7.72 9.79
N LEU A 165 25.56 -7.71 8.57
CA LEU A 165 26.36 -7.72 7.33
C LEU A 165 26.76 -6.31 6.87
N GLY A 166 26.20 -5.28 7.52
CA GLY A 166 26.59 -3.90 7.37
C GLY A 166 26.40 -3.36 5.94
N VAL A 167 27.38 -2.56 5.51
CA VAL A 167 27.38 -1.86 4.21
C VAL A 167 27.22 -2.81 3.02
N ARG A 168 27.78 -4.01 3.06
CA ARG A 168 27.74 -4.94 1.90
C ARG A 168 26.32 -5.38 1.55
N LEU A 169 25.55 -5.82 2.55
CA LEU A 169 24.16 -6.21 2.34
C LEU A 169 23.30 -4.98 2.03
N LEU A 170 23.59 -3.86 2.69
CA LEU A 170 22.90 -2.60 2.45
C LEU A 170 23.04 -2.15 1.00
N ASP A 171 24.26 -2.13 0.47
CA ASP A 171 24.54 -1.76 -0.91
C ASP A 171 23.88 -2.74 -1.87
N PHE A 172 23.93 -4.05 -1.59
CA PHE A 172 23.23 -5.06 -2.39
C PHE A 172 21.73 -4.78 -2.49
N LEU A 173 21.06 -4.53 -1.36
CA LEU A 173 19.61 -4.32 -1.27
C LEU A 173 19.16 -2.91 -1.65
N ARG A 174 20.05 -1.91 -1.57
CA ARG A 174 19.72 -0.50 -1.85
C ARG A 174 19.20 -0.36 -3.28
N PRO A 175 18.05 0.28 -3.50
CA PRO A 175 17.54 0.53 -4.85
C PRO A 175 18.58 1.29 -5.69
N GLY A 176 18.83 0.82 -6.91
CA GLY A 176 19.56 1.63 -7.89
C GLY A 176 18.71 2.79 -8.40
N GLU A 177 19.38 3.87 -8.81
CA GLU A 177 18.74 4.92 -9.60
C GLU A 177 18.30 4.35 -10.94
N VAL A 178 17.04 4.58 -11.30
CA VAL A 178 16.47 4.12 -12.57
C VAL A 178 16.23 5.34 -13.44
N MET A 179 17.12 5.54 -14.40
CA MET A 179 17.02 6.56 -15.44
C MET A 179 16.44 5.95 -16.71
N VAL A 180 15.40 6.54 -17.27
CA VAL A 180 14.87 6.11 -18.57
C VAL A 180 14.55 7.32 -19.43
N GLY A 181 15.18 7.39 -20.61
CA GLY A 181 15.00 8.52 -21.53
C GLY A 181 15.40 9.87 -20.92
N GLY A 182 16.37 9.89 -20.00
CA GLY A 182 16.78 11.09 -19.26
C GLY A 182 15.89 11.45 -18.07
N ILE A 183 14.81 10.71 -17.80
CA ILE A 183 13.90 10.94 -16.67
C ILE A 183 14.24 9.99 -15.52
N LEU A 184 14.44 10.53 -14.32
CA LEU A 184 14.65 9.75 -13.11
C LEU A 184 13.31 9.19 -12.61
N LEU A 185 13.04 7.91 -12.88
CA LEU A 185 11.81 7.22 -12.46
C LEU A 185 11.78 6.86 -10.95
N ARG A 186 12.84 7.20 -10.20
CA ARG A 186 13.02 6.92 -8.76
C ARG A 186 13.55 8.13 -7.98
N ALA A 187 13.13 9.34 -8.33
CA ALA A 187 13.43 10.52 -7.51
C ALA A 187 12.87 10.31 -6.08
N GLY A 188 13.73 10.27 -5.06
CA GLY A 188 13.33 10.17 -3.64
C GLY A 188 13.12 8.76 -3.05
N GLU A 189 13.33 7.68 -3.81
CA GLU A 189 13.36 6.31 -3.24
C GLU A 189 14.73 5.95 -2.63
N VAL A 190 15.80 6.62 -3.07
CA VAL A 190 17.14 6.52 -2.48
C VAL A 190 17.21 7.46 -1.27
N VAL A 191 16.72 6.98 -0.12
CA VAL A 191 17.04 7.65 1.15
C VAL A 191 18.46 7.22 1.51
N GLU A 192 19.37 8.17 1.75
CA GLU A 192 20.67 7.87 2.35
C GLU A 192 20.43 7.13 3.66
N GLN A 193 20.68 5.83 3.64
CA GLN A 193 20.51 4.96 4.79
C GLN A 193 21.88 4.44 5.17
N THR A 194 22.23 4.61 6.44
CA THR A 194 23.42 4.01 7.04
C THR A 194 23.10 2.58 7.49
N PRO A 195 24.10 1.69 7.65
CA PRO A 195 23.89 0.31 8.07
C PRO A 195 23.15 0.15 9.41
N PHE A 196 23.24 1.15 10.28
CA PHE A 196 22.58 1.20 11.58
C PHE A 196 21.26 1.98 11.56
N SER A 197 20.77 2.32 10.37
CA SER A 197 19.49 3.01 10.19
C SER A 197 18.32 2.02 10.10
N LYS A 198 17.18 2.49 9.59
CA LYS A 198 15.92 1.74 9.59
C LYS A 198 15.99 0.57 8.62
N ALA A 199 15.54 -0.61 9.04
CA ALA A 199 15.54 -1.78 8.17
C ALA A 199 14.47 -1.69 7.07
N PHE A 200 14.80 -2.15 5.86
CA PHE A 200 13.92 -2.07 4.68
C PHE A 200 13.85 -3.34 3.85
N GLY A 201 14.64 -4.36 4.18
CA GLY A 201 14.64 -5.63 3.46
C GLY A 201 14.90 -5.46 1.96
N THR A 202 14.22 -6.25 1.13
CA THR A 202 14.32 -6.16 -0.33
C THR A 202 13.37 -5.13 -0.95
N MET A 203 12.54 -4.46 -0.13
CA MET A 203 11.55 -3.48 -0.59
C MET A 203 12.11 -2.06 -0.76
N GLY A 204 13.38 -1.83 -0.48
CA GLY A 204 14.08 -0.55 -0.69
C GLY A 204 13.73 0.58 0.29
N ARG A 205 12.54 0.58 0.89
CA ARG A 205 12.07 1.62 1.81
C ARG A 205 11.43 1.02 3.06
N TYR A 206 11.87 1.48 4.24
CA TYR A 206 11.42 0.95 5.53
C TYR A 206 9.89 1.11 5.75
N ASN A 207 9.27 2.16 5.20
CA ASN A 207 7.81 2.33 5.26
C ASN A 207 7.07 1.31 4.39
N TYR A 208 7.64 0.89 3.26
CA TYR A 208 6.99 -0.08 2.37
C TYR A 208 6.97 -1.44 3.07
N LEU A 209 8.12 -1.83 3.62
CA LEU A 209 8.24 -3.04 4.40
C LEU A 209 7.40 -3.00 5.68
N GLY A 210 7.44 -1.91 6.44
CA GLY A 210 6.64 -1.74 7.64
C GLY A 210 5.14 -1.94 7.38
N ASN A 211 4.62 -1.34 6.30
CA ASN A 211 3.21 -1.51 5.91
C ASN A 211 2.88 -2.95 5.52
N TYR A 212 3.77 -3.61 4.75
CA TYR A 212 3.60 -5.01 4.38
C TYR A 212 3.59 -5.93 5.60
N LEU A 213 4.53 -5.77 6.53
CA LEU A 213 4.60 -6.56 7.77
C LEU A 213 3.38 -6.30 8.67
N ALA A 214 2.89 -5.06 8.75
CA ALA A 214 1.66 -4.75 9.46
C ALA A 214 0.45 -5.50 8.87
N PHE A 215 0.34 -5.60 7.53
CA PHE A 215 -0.72 -6.37 6.89
C PHE A 215 -0.60 -7.87 7.16
N ALA A 216 0.61 -8.43 7.06
CA ALA A 216 0.86 -9.84 7.42
C ALA A 216 0.49 -10.13 8.88
N LEU A 217 0.88 -9.25 9.80
CA LEU A 217 0.54 -9.35 11.22
C LEU A 217 -0.98 -9.28 11.45
N CYS A 218 -1.72 -8.39 10.77
CA CYS A 218 -3.18 -8.38 10.85
C CYS A 218 -3.80 -9.73 10.46
N LEU A 219 -3.36 -10.33 9.35
CA LEU A 219 -3.85 -11.63 8.90
C LEU A 219 -3.45 -12.76 9.86
N GLY A 220 -2.28 -12.70 10.48
CA GLY A 220 -1.79 -13.74 11.39
C GLY A 220 -2.38 -13.65 12.80
N ILE A 221 -2.66 -12.44 13.28
CA ILE A 221 -3.29 -12.18 14.59
C ILE A 221 -4.77 -12.54 14.56
N ALA A 222 -5.45 -12.36 13.42
CA ALA A 222 -6.88 -12.62 13.32
C ALA A 222 -7.31 -14.05 13.76
N PRO A 223 -6.67 -15.15 13.32
CA PRO A 223 -6.93 -16.48 13.85
C PRO A 223 -6.72 -16.58 15.37
N VAL A 224 -5.71 -15.91 15.93
CA VAL A 224 -5.42 -15.91 17.38
C VAL A 224 -6.53 -15.19 18.15
N ALA A 225 -7.00 -14.05 17.62
CA ALA A 225 -8.12 -13.30 18.19
C ALA A 225 -9.42 -14.13 18.20
N LEU A 226 -9.59 -15.06 17.25
CA LEU A 226 -10.68 -16.03 17.20
C LEU A 226 -10.42 -17.31 18.01
N GLY A 227 -9.32 -17.39 18.75
CA GLY A 227 -9.02 -18.50 19.67
C GLY A 227 -8.07 -19.57 19.14
N ALA A 228 -7.62 -19.49 17.89
CA ALA A 228 -6.68 -20.45 17.32
C ALA A 228 -5.25 -20.17 17.84
N ARG A 229 -4.89 -20.81 18.96
CA ARG A 229 -3.63 -20.60 19.69
C ARG A 229 -2.68 -21.77 19.48
N THR A 230 -1.59 -21.54 18.75
CA THR A 230 -0.51 -22.53 18.54
C THR A 230 0.84 -21.87 18.78
N ARG A 231 1.78 -22.56 19.43
CA ARG A 231 3.12 -22.03 19.74
C ARG A 231 3.87 -21.56 18.49
N THR A 232 3.77 -22.31 17.40
CA THR A 232 4.38 -21.97 16.09
C THR A 232 3.85 -20.66 15.53
N ARG A 233 2.53 -20.42 15.60
CA ARG A 233 1.92 -19.14 15.19
C ARG A 233 2.39 -17.98 16.04
N PHE A 234 2.46 -18.13 17.36
CA PHE A 234 3.00 -17.07 18.23
C PHE A 234 4.46 -16.78 17.93
N ALA A 235 5.29 -17.81 17.71
CA ALA A 235 6.69 -17.64 17.32
C ALA A 235 6.81 -16.88 15.99
N LEU A 236 6.02 -17.25 14.97
CA LEU A 236 5.97 -16.53 13.70
C LEU A 236 5.54 -15.07 13.88
N LEU A 237 4.47 -14.81 14.65
CA LEU A 237 4.00 -13.44 14.91
C LEU A 237 5.02 -12.59 15.66
N ALA A 238 5.70 -13.17 16.65
CA ALA A 238 6.78 -12.50 17.37
C ALA A 238 7.95 -12.18 16.44
N PHE A 239 8.32 -13.13 15.57
CA PHE A 239 9.35 -12.95 14.56
C PHE A 239 8.99 -11.81 13.59
N LEU A 240 7.80 -11.82 13.00
CA LEU A 240 7.35 -10.74 12.12
C LEU A 240 7.22 -9.39 12.85
N GLY A 241 6.81 -9.41 14.12
CA GLY A 241 6.75 -8.24 14.99
C GLY A 241 8.13 -7.61 15.21
N LEU A 242 9.16 -8.45 15.39
CA LEU A 242 10.55 -8.00 15.44
C LEU A 242 10.98 -7.34 14.12
N GLY A 243 10.64 -7.93 12.98
CA GLY A 243 10.87 -7.31 11.67
C GLY A 243 10.22 -5.94 11.54
N LEU A 244 8.93 -5.83 11.91
CA LEU A 244 8.20 -4.56 11.89
C LEU A 244 8.87 -3.52 12.80
N PHE A 245 9.30 -3.93 13.99
CA PHE A 245 10.00 -3.07 14.92
C PHE A 245 11.31 -2.52 14.34
N LEU A 246 12.12 -3.36 13.68
CA LEU A 246 13.36 -2.96 13.03
C LEU A 246 13.15 -1.96 11.88
N THR A 247 11.98 -1.97 11.22
CA THR A 247 11.66 -0.94 10.21
C THR A 247 11.54 0.48 10.79
N SER A 248 11.32 0.61 12.10
CA SER A 248 11.05 1.89 12.78
C SER A 248 9.90 2.69 12.15
N SER A 249 8.99 2.05 11.40
CA SER A 249 7.87 2.76 10.76
C SER A 249 6.75 3.02 11.76
N ARG A 250 6.76 4.22 12.34
CA ARG A 250 5.75 4.67 13.32
C ARG A 250 4.33 4.54 12.78
N MET A 251 4.11 4.88 11.52
CA MET A 251 2.79 4.84 10.89
C MET A 251 2.28 3.40 10.78
N SER A 252 3.14 2.45 10.39
CA SER A 252 2.77 1.03 10.31
C SER A 252 2.50 0.42 11.68
N ILE A 253 3.32 0.76 12.69
CA ILE A 253 3.14 0.29 14.08
C ILE A 253 1.82 0.81 14.68
N LEU A 254 1.56 2.11 14.55
CA LEU A 254 0.31 2.72 15.05
C LEU A 254 -0.90 2.20 14.28
N GLY A 255 -0.80 2.06 12.94
CA GLY A 255 -1.83 1.46 12.11
C GLY A 255 -2.14 0.02 12.52
N LEU A 256 -1.11 -0.80 12.78
CA LEU A 256 -1.28 -2.15 13.31
C LEU A 256 -1.98 -2.13 14.66
N GLY A 257 -1.59 -1.22 15.56
CA GLY A 257 -2.24 -1.02 16.85
C GLY A 257 -3.75 -0.77 16.71
N LEU A 258 -4.16 0.11 15.80
CA LEU A 258 -5.58 0.36 15.49
C LEU A 258 -6.28 -0.88 14.94
N GLY A 259 -5.66 -1.57 13.98
CA GLY A 259 -6.20 -2.79 13.38
C GLY A 259 -6.44 -3.87 14.45
N VAL A 260 -5.45 -4.13 15.30
CA VAL A 260 -5.55 -5.17 16.32
C VAL A 260 -6.48 -4.77 17.47
N ALA A 261 -6.47 -3.50 17.89
CA ALA A 261 -7.43 -2.98 18.86
C ALA A 261 -8.86 -3.29 18.41
N TRP A 262 -9.19 -2.99 17.15
CA TRP A 262 -10.49 -3.31 16.59
C TRP A 262 -10.80 -4.83 16.59
N MET A 263 -9.83 -5.69 16.26
CA MET A 263 -10.03 -7.14 16.25
C MET A 263 -10.42 -7.69 17.63
N PHE A 264 -9.74 -7.24 18.69
CA PHE A 264 -10.03 -7.69 20.05
C PHE A 264 -11.30 -7.05 20.62
N LEU A 265 -11.69 -5.84 20.18
CA LEU A 265 -12.96 -5.21 20.57
C LEU A 265 -14.13 -6.05 20.06
N ARG A 266 -13.96 -6.68 18.89
CA ARG A 266 -14.93 -7.61 18.31
C ARG A 266 -14.82 -9.03 18.85
N GLY A 267 -13.65 -9.46 19.30
CA GLY A 267 -13.39 -10.80 19.86
C GLY A 267 -13.83 -11.03 21.31
N GLN A 268 -14.62 -10.11 21.90
CA GLN A 268 -15.15 -10.17 23.28
C GLN A 268 -14.12 -10.27 24.43
N LYS A 269 -12.80 -10.22 24.16
CA LYS A 269 -11.74 -10.19 25.18
C LYS A 269 -11.13 -8.80 25.25
N ARG A 270 -11.42 -8.04 26.32
CA ARG A 270 -11.06 -6.61 26.48
C ARG A 270 -9.65 -6.36 27.04
N TRP A 271 -9.02 -7.35 27.68
CA TRP A 271 -7.71 -7.19 28.33
C TRP A 271 -6.47 -7.29 27.39
N PRO A 272 -6.47 -8.06 26.27
CA PRO A 272 -5.35 -8.06 25.32
C PRO A 272 -5.23 -6.72 24.57
N LEU A 273 -6.32 -5.95 24.49
CA LEU A 273 -6.37 -4.60 23.94
C LEU A 273 -5.54 -3.61 24.74
N LEU A 274 -5.66 -3.67 26.07
CA LEU A 274 -4.88 -2.82 26.98
C LEU A 274 -3.41 -3.25 26.99
N LEU A 275 -3.12 -4.55 26.91
CA LEU A 275 -1.74 -5.05 26.84
C LEU A 275 -1.06 -4.76 25.51
N LEU A 276 -1.76 -4.89 24.38
CA LEU A 276 -1.16 -4.61 23.07
C LEU A 276 -1.07 -3.11 22.79
N PHE A 277 -2.09 -2.32 23.17
CA PHE A 277 -1.98 -0.87 23.12
C PHE A 277 -0.86 -0.38 24.05
N GLY A 278 -0.80 -0.93 25.27
CA GLY A 278 0.27 -0.68 26.23
C GLY A 278 1.65 -1.12 25.70
N LEU A 279 1.75 -2.24 25.00
CA LEU A 279 3.00 -2.72 24.37
C LEU A 279 3.39 -1.86 23.17
N VAL A 280 2.46 -1.46 22.31
CA VAL A 280 2.72 -0.57 21.17
C VAL A 280 3.13 0.82 21.65
N LEU A 281 2.47 1.34 22.69
CA LEU A 281 2.83 2.60 23.33
C LEU A 281 4.18 2.47 24.06
N ALA A 282 4.41 1.39 24.81
CA ALA A 282 5.68 1.15 25.50
C ALA A 282 6.83 0.92 24.54
N LEU A 283 6.64 0.23 23.41
CA LEU A 283 7.66 0.08 22.37
C LEU A 283 7.89 1.39 21.64
N ALA A 284 6.86 2.21 21.40
CA ALA A 284 7.04 3.56 20.85
C ALA A 284 7.80 4.48 21.82
N LEU A 285 7.55 4.36 23.13
CA LEU A 285 8.26 5.07 24.20
C LEU A 285 9.69 4.53 24.40
N GLU A 286 9.92 3.22 24.34
CA GLU A 286 11.25 2.63 24.47
C GLU A 286 12.10 2.87 23.22
N PHE A 287 11.50 3.01 22.03
CA PHE A 287 12.20 3.49 20.83
C PHE A 287 12.69 4.93 20.95
N SER A 288 12.01 5.74 21.78
CA SER A 288 12.53 7.06 22.14
C SER A 288 13.74 6.96 23.08
N ARG A 289 13.87 5.87 23.87
CA ARG A 289 14.98 5.58 24.78
C ARG A 289 16.18 4.86 24.15
N VAL A 290 16.03 3.93 23.20
CA VAL A 290 17.20 3.19 22.65
C VAL A 290 18.06 4.05 21.73
N ARG A 291 17.50 5.07 21.07
CA ARG A 291 18.30 6.08 20.37
C ARG A 291 19.08 7.03 21.32
N LEU A 292 18.97 6.87 22.63
CA LEU A 292 19.83 7.53 23.61
C LEU A 292 21.19 6.81 23.73
N LEU A 293 21.30 5.55 23.30
CA LEU A 293 22.54 4.76 23.40
C LEU A 293 23.41 4.79 22.13
N ASP A 294 22.89 5.30 21.01
CA ASP A 294 23.60 5.47 19.72
C ASP A 294 24.15 6.89 19.48
N PHE A 295 24.23 7.75 20.50
CA PHE A 295 24.82 9.10 20.39
C PHE A 295 26.22 9.23 20.99
N ALA A 296 26.96 8.13 21.08
CA ALA A 296 28.38 8.15 21.42
C ALA A 296 29.30 8.65 20.27
N GLY A 297 28.80 9.39 19.28
CA GLY A 297 29.67 9.79 18.15
C GLY A 297 29.15 10.79 17.10
N GLY A 298 28.17 11.66 17.37
CA GLY A 298 27.86 12.72 16.39
C GLY A 298 26.70 13.64 16.73
N GLU A 299 27.01 14.76 17.38
CA GLU A 299 26.25 16.03 17.46
C GLU A 299 24.71 15.96 17.49
N THR A 300 24.17 15.74 18.70
CA THR A 300 22.85 16.15 19.23
C THR A 300 22.43 15.18 20.33
N GLY A 301 22.91 15.43 21.55
CA GLY A 301 22.48 14.79 22.80
C GLY A 301 21.02 15.10 23.18
N ALA A 302 20.11 15.15 22.20
CA ALA A 302 18.68 15.38 22.41
C ALA A 302 18.09 14.15 23.08
N SER A 303 17.62 14.34 24.32
CA SER A 303 17.00 13.29 25.11
C SER A 303 15.71 12.77 24.44
N ALA A 304 15.24 11.59 24.84
CA ALA A 304 13.95 11.03 24.41
C ALA A 304 12.80 12.02 24.62
N ARG A 305 12.86 12.77 25.73
CA ARG A 305 11.97 13.87 26.06
C ARG A 305 12.07 14.96 24.99
N ASP A 306 13.27 15.43 24.68
CA ASP A 306 13.46 16.49 23.69
C ASP A 306 12.95 16.05 22.32
N ARG A 307 13.13 14.79 21.91
CA ARG A 307 12.60 14.27 20.64
C ARG A 307 11.09 14.09 20.60
N PHE A 308 10.46 13.83 21.75
CA PHE A 308 8.99 13.77 21.85
C PHE A 308 8.39 15.17 21.92
N PHE A 309 9.05 16.10 22.61
CA PHE A 309 8.58 17.47 22.74
C PHE A 309 8.98 18.37 21.57
N VAL A 310 10.00 17.99 20.77
CA VAL A 310 10.45 18.77 19.61
C VAL A 310 9.29 19.02 18.65
N ILE A 311 8.40 18.04 18.46
CA ILE A 311 7.26 18.20 17.53
C ILE A 311 6.27 19.28 17.98
N TYR A 312 6.32 19.68 19.26
CA TYR A 312 5.47 20.71 19.83
C TYR A 312 6.17 22.07 19.94
N THR A 313 7.48 22.17 19.68
CA THR A 313 8.20 23.45 19.79
C THR A 313 7.86 24.37 18.62
N PRO A 314 7.91 25.70 18.81
CA PRO A 314 7.69 26.67 17.73
C PRO A 314 8.63 26.45 16.54
N GLU A 315 9.92 26.18 16.81
CA GLU A 315 10.94 26.00 15.78
C GLU A 315 10.63 24.80 14.88
N TYR A 316 10.18 23.69 15.47
CA TYR A 316 9.74 22.55 14.68
C TYR A 316 8.49 22.88 13.88
N ARG A 317 7.52 23.64 14.41
CA ARG A 317 6.31 24.00 13.65
C ARG A 317 6.63 24.87 12.45
N GLU A 318 7.59 25.78 12.58
CA GLU A 318 8.06 26.64 11.50
C GLU A 318 8.82 25.86 10.42
N GLN A 319 9.59 24.85 10.81
CA GLN A 319 10.40 24.03 9.89
C GLN A 319 9.68 22.77 9.40
N SER A 320 8.61 22.34 10.06
CA SER A 320 7.91 21.10 9.76
C SER A 320 7.04 21.25 8.53
N THR A 321 7.49 20.63 7.45
CA THR A 321 6.78 20.57 6.17
C THR A 321 5.40 19.94 6.31
N ARG A 322 5.24 18.95 7.20
CA ARG A 322 3.95 18.30 7.49
C ARG A 322 3.00 19.21 8.25
N TRP A 323 3.51 19.93 9.26
CA TRP A 323 2.72 20.90 10.01
C TRP A 323 2.25 22.01 9.08
N HIS A 324 3.17 22.60 8.31
CA HIS A 324 2.87 23.61 7.31
C HIS A 324 1.86 23.13 6.25
N THR A 325 1.97 21.86 5.83
CA THR A 325 1.01 21.26 4.91
C THR A 325 -0.41 21.23 5.48
N LEU A 326 -0.56 20.87 6.76
CA LEU A 326 -1.87 20.79 7.40
C LEU A 326 -2.46 22.16 7.75
N THR A 327 -1.63 23.13 8.14
CA THR A 327 -2.09 24.44 8.64
C THR A 327 -2.11 25.53 7.58
N THR A 328 -1.37 25.37 6.49
CA THR A 328 -1.25 26.40 5.43
C THR A 328 -1.70 25.86 4.07
N ILE A 329 -1.09 24.77 3.60
CA ILE A 329 -1.38 24.24 2.25
C ILE A 329 -2.81 23.69 2.16
N LEU A 330 -3.23 22.85 3.11
CA LEU A 330 -4.56 22.23 3.08
C LEU A 330 -5.68 23.28 3.16
N PRO A 331 -5.63 24.29 4.05
CA PRO A 331 -6.60 25.39 4.03
C PRO A 331 -6.61 26.16 2.71
N ALA A 332 -5.44 26.48 2.13
CA ALA A 332 -5.37 27.15 0.83
C ALA A 332 -5.99 26.32 -0.29
N LEU A 333 -5.75 25.00 -0.31
CA LEU A 333 -6.39 24.06 -1.23
C LEU A 333 -7.92 24.06 -1.09
N LEU A 334 -8.42 24.04 0.15
CA LEU A 334 -9.85 24.05 0.43
C LEU A 334 -10.52 25.39 0.11
N GLN A 335 -9.78 26.51 0.16
CA GLN A 335 -10.28 27.81 -0.27
C GLN A 335 -10.31 27.93 -1.79
N HIS A 336 -9.33 27.35 -2.49
CA HIS A 336 -9.21 27.47 -3.95
C HIS A 336 -10.10 26.48 -4.72
N SER A 337 -10.05 25.18 -4.39
CA SER A 337 -10.84 24.13 -5.06
C SER A 337 -11.26 23.02 -4.08
N PRO A 338 -12.26 23.27 -3.22
CA PRO A 338 -12.63 22.34 -2.15
C PRO A 338 -13.19 21.01 -2.66
N LEU A 339 -14.08 21.04 -3.65
CA LEU A 339 -14.87 19.87 -4.02
C LEU A 339 -14.14 18.93 -4.99
N LEU A 340 -13.43 19.50 -5.97
CA LEU A 340 -12.85 18.76 -7.09
C LEU A 340 -11.31 18.75 -7.10
N GLY A 341 -10.65 19.57 -6.26
CA GLY A 341 -9.20 19.71 -6.27
C GLY A 341 -8.69 20.40 -7.54
N LEU A 342 -7.38 20.36 -7.75
CA LEU A 342 -6.69 20.99 -8.89
C LEU A 342 -6.57 20.06 -10.12
N GLY A 343 -7.20 18.89 -10.04
CA GLY A 343 -7.10 17.83 -11.04
C GLY A 343 -6.08 16.76 -10.66
N SER A 344 -6.33 15.54 -11.12
CA SER A 344 -5.41 14.44 -10.84
C SER A 344 -4.11 14.61 -11.63
N GLY A 345 -2.97 14.34 -10.99
CA GLY A 345 -1.67 14.42 -11.65
C GLY A 345 -1.01 15.80 -11.66
N THR A 346 -1.71 16.86 -11.25
CA THR A 346 -1.21 18.25 -11.31
C THR A 346 -0.61 18.77 -10.01
N ILE A 347 -0.80 18.05 -8.90
CA ILE A 347 -0.23 18.41 -7.60
C ILE A 347 0.07 17.14 -6.78
N ALA A 348 1.20 17.14 -6.05
CA ALA A 348 1.59 16.04 -5.15
C ALA A 348 1.51 14.64 -5.78
N SER A 349 1.86 14.55 -7.07
CA SER A 349 1.71 13.35 -7.88
C SER A 349 3.01 12.98 -8.56
N ASP A 350 3.31 11.69 -8.61
CA ASP A 350 4.48 11.18 -9.35
C ASP A 350 4.38 11.51 -10.86
N ALA A 351 3.19 11.81 -11.38
CA ALA A 351 2.97 12.25 -12.76
C ALA A 351 3.77 13.51 -13.10
N LEU A 352 4.03 14.40 -12.13
CA LEU A 352 4.81 15.63 -12.33
C LEU A 352 6.29 15.38 -12.63
N SER A 353 6.81 14.19 -12.34
CA SER A 353 8.16 13.80 -12.79
C SER A 353 8.24 13.58 -14.31
N ILE A 354 7.09 13.33 -14.96
CA ILE A 354 6.95 13.08 -16.39
C ILE A 354 6.37 14.32 -17.10
N PHE A 355 5.45 15.02 -16.43
CA PHE A 355 4.72 16.19 -16.94
C PHE A 355 4.91 17.41 -16.02
N PRO A 356 6.13 17.92 -15.83
CA PRO A 356 6.40 19.02 -14.90
C PRO A 356 5.69 20.32 -15.29
N GLU A 357 5.37 20.52 -16.57
CA GLU A 357 4.61 21.66 -17.08
C GLU A 357 3.16 21.71 -16.60
N GLN A 358 2.66 20.60 -16.04
CA GLN A 358 1.30 20.46 -15.50
C GLN A 358 1.24 20.73 -13.99
N ASP A 359 2.35 21.16 -13.38
CA ASP A 359 2.40 21.47 -11.96
C ASP A 359 1.60 22.75 -11.65
N ARG A 360 0.44 22.56 -11.01
CA ARG A 360 -0.46 23.65 -10.61
C ARG A 360 -0.25 24.11 -9.17
N SER A 361 0.79 23.62 -8.50
CA SER A 361 1.08 24.00 -7.11
C SER A 361 1.34 25.49 -6.91
N ARG A 362 1.83 26.18 -7.96
CA ARG A 362 2.06 27.63 -7.96
C ARG A 362 0.78 28.46 -7.80
N GLU A 363 -0.36 27.91 -8.19
CA GLU A 363 -1.66 28.60 -8.09
C GLU A 363 -2.09 28.82 -6.64
N LEU A 364 -1.49 28.09 -5.70
CA LEU A 364 -1.74 28.26 -4.27
C LEU A 364 -0.95 29.43 -3.67
N GLY A 365 -0.02 30.04 -4.41
CA GLY A 365 0.84 31.11 -3.90
C GLY A 365 1.82 30.65 -2.80
N ILE A 366 2.10 29.35 -2.73
CA ILE A 366 2.94 28.74 -1.70
C ILE A 366 4.35 28.52 -2.26
N ALA A 367 5.37 28.71 -1.43
CA ALA A 367 6.76 28.52 -1.84
C ALA A 367 7.01 27.08 -2.33
N PRO A 368 7.72 26.87 -3.46
CA PRO A 368 7.97 25.55 -4.04
C PRO A 368 8.58 24.54 -3.06
N TYR A 369 9.38 25.02 -2.11
CA TYR A 369 9.98 24.18 -1.07
C TYR A 369 8.94 23.35 -0.30
N PHE A 370 7.83 23.95 0.13
CA PHE A 370 6.82 23.25 0.94
C PHE A 370 5.95 22.30 0.11
N ILE A 371 5.72 22.64 -1.16
CA ILE A 371 4.94 21.82 -2.10
C ILE A 371 5.61 20.46 -2.35
N THR A 372 6.94 20.43 -2.43
CA THR A 372 7.72 19.19 -2.62
C THR A 372 7.39 18.11 -1.59
N TRP A 373 6.97 18.50 -0.38
CA TRP A 373 6.66 17.59 0.73
C TRP A 373 5.17 17.34 0.92
N LEU A 374 4.30 17.92 0.09
CA LEU A 374 2.86 17.66 0.11
C LEU A 374 2.50 16.17 -0.04
N PRO A 375 3.21 15.33 -0.84
CA PRO A 375 2.99 13.88 -0.88
C PRO A 375 3.19 13.17 0.46
N ASP A 376 3.94 13.76 1.40
CA ASP A 376 4.16 13.24 2.75
C ASP A 376 3.00 13.53 3.71
N VAL A 377 1.90 14.11 3.22
CA VAL A 377 0.62 14.23 3.94
C VAL A 377 -0.48 13.73 3.01
N GLY A 378 -0.70 12.41 3.03
CA GLY A 378 -1.56 11.72 2.07
C GLY A 378 -2.97 12.29 1.97
N VAL A 379 -3.58 12.72 3.09
CA VAL A 379 -4.91 13.35 3.05
C VAL A 379 -4.90 14.67 2.28
N ALA A 380 -3.87 15.50 2.45
CA ALA A 380 -3.74 16.77 1.73
C ALA A 380 -3.43 16.53 0.26
N ALA A 381 -2.59 15.54 -0.06
CA ALA A 381 -2.32 15.13 -1.44
C ALA A 381 -3.57 14.60 -2.15
N MET A 382 -4.40 13.79 -1.48
CA MET A 382 -5.66 13.29 -2.02
C MET A 382 -6.67 14.40 -2.25
N ILE A 383 -6.84 15.32 -1.29
CA ILE A 383 -7.73 16.48 -1.44
C ILE A 383 -7.22 17.41 -2.54
N GLY A 384 -5.90 17.64 -2.63
CA GLY A 384 -5.32 18.46 -3.69
C GLY A 384 -5.59 17.90 -5.08
N GLN A 385 -5.46 16.58 -5.27
CA GLN A 385 -5.65 15.93 -6.56
C GLN A 385 -7.12 15.68 -6.93
N PHE A 386 -7.95 15.32 -5.94
CA PHE A 386 -9.30 14.78 -6.19
C PHE A 386 -10.42 15.56 -5.50
N GLY A 387 -10.07 16.57 -4.70
CA GLY A 387 -10.99 17.32 -3.86
C GLY A 387 -11.60 16.48 -2.73
N LEU A 388 -12.50 17.11 -1.98
CA LEU A 388 -13.27 16.45 -0.93
C LEU A 388 -14.19 15.37 -1.51
N LEU A 389 -14.78 15.57 -2.70
CA LEU A 389 -15.70 14.61 -3.31
C LEU A 389 -14.96 13.31 -3.67
N GLY A 390 -13.83 13.40 -4.37
CA GLY A 390 -13.04 12.23 -4.75
C GLY A 390 -12.48 11.52 -3.53
N THR A 391 -11.97 12.27 -2.55
CA THR A 391 -11.49 11.71 -1.27
C THR A 391 -12.62 11.00 -0.51
N ALA A 392 -13.84 11.54 -0.51
CA ALA A 392 -15.01 10.90 0.10
C ALA A 392 -15.41 9.61 -0.63
N CYS A 393 -15.34 9.56 -1.97
CA CYS A 393 -15.57 8.32 -2.72
C CYS A 393 -14.56 7.23 -2.37
N LEU A 394 -13.28 7.57 -2.16
CA LEU A 394 -12.27 6.62 -1.68
C LEU A 394 -12.59 6.13 -0.26
N GLY A 395 -12.99 7.04 0.64
CA GLY A 395 -13.50 6.68 1.96
C GLY A 395 -14.70 5.74 1.88
N TRP A 396 -15.59 5.95 0.91
CA TRP A 396 -16.74 5.09 0.67
C TRP A 396 -16.35 3.68 0.21
N ILE A 397 -15.37 3.54 -0.67
CA ILE A 397 -14.79 2.23 -1.06
C ILE A 397 -14.29 1.49 0.19
N LEU A 398 -13.45 2.14 1.01
CA LEU A 398 -12.91 1.54 2.22
C LEU A 398 -14.01 1.13 3.21
N LEU A 399 -15.02 1.98 3.39
CA LEU A 399 -16.15 1.70 4.27
C LEU A 399 -16.98 0.51 3.79
N ARG A 400 -17.22 0.37 2.48
CA ARG A 400 -17.95 -0.78 1.90
C ARG A 400 -17.20 -2.08 2.12
N LEU A 401 -15.90 -2.09 1.87
CA LEU A 401 -15.04 -3.25 2.11
C LEU A 401 -15.00 -3.60 3.61
N PHE A 402 -14.89 -2.61 4.48
CA PHE A 402 -14.86 -2.82 5.93
C PHE A 402 -16.17 -3.40 6.47
N ARG A 403 -17.31 -2.91 5.97
CA ARG A 403 -18.63 -3.45 6.33
C ARG A 403 -18.78 -4.89 5.85
N LEU A 404 -18.31 -5.22 4.65
CA LEU A 404 -18.29 -6.59 4.14
C LEU A 404 -17.44 -7.50 5.02
N ALA A 405 -16.21 -7.08 5.33
CA ALA A 405 -15.31 -7.79 6.23
C ALA A 405 -15.94 -8.05 7.60
N SER A 406 -16.55 -7.02 8.19
CA SER A 406 -17.24 -7.10 9.48
C SER A 406 -18.46 -8.03 9.46
N ARG A 407 -19.18 -8.10 8.33
CA ARG A 407 -20.30 -9.05 8.16
C ARG A 407 -19.79 -10.49 8.13
N LEU A 408 -18.74 -10.78 7.37
CA LEU A 408 -18.14 -12.12 7.31
C LEU A 408 -17.72 -12.65 8.67
N VAL A 409 -17.09 -11.81 9.50
CA VAL A 409 -16.66 -12.19 10.86
C VAL A 409 -17.82 -12.72 11.71
N LYS A 410 -19.01 -12.13 11.54
CA LYS A 410 -20.21 -12.46 12.31
C LYS A 410 -21.01 -13.61 11.71
N GLN A 411 -21.10 -13.67 10.40
CA GLN A 411 -22.08 -14.51 9.71
C GLN A 411 -21.48 -15.78 9.12
N SER A 412 -20.19 -15.82 8.82
CA SER A 412 -19.59 -16.99 8.17
C SER A 412 -19.55 -18.19 9.12
N PRO A 413 -19.99 -19.39 8.69
CA PRO A 413 -19.83 -20.60 9.49
C PRO A 413 -18.38 -21.11 9.50
N ARG A 414 -17.57 -20.73 8.51
CA ARG A 414 -16.20 -21.26 8.33
C ARG A 414 -15.19 -20.41 9.12
N PRO A 415 -14.43 -20.99 10.07
CA PRO A 415 -13.51 -20.22 10.91
C PRO A 415 -12.39 -19.53 10.12
N GLU A 416 -11.96 -20.14 9.01
CA GLU A 416 -10.94 -19.59 8.11
C GLU A 416 -11.41 -18.31 7.43
N VAL A 417 -12.67 -18.28 6.98
CA VAL A 417 -13.29 -17.11 6.33
C VAL A 417 -13.56 -16.01 7.34
N ARG A 418 -13.99 -16.35 8.57
CA ARG A 418 -14.10 -15.40 9.68
C ARG A 418 -12.74 -14.78 10.02
N ALA A 419 -11.68 -15.58 10.08
CA ALA A 419 -10.33 -15.10 10.34
C ALA A 419 -9.84 -14.18 9.22
N LEU A 420 -10.08 -14.54 7.95
CA LEU A 420 -9.77 -13.69 6.81
C LEU A 420 -10.52 -12.35 6.90
N GLY A 421 -11.84 -12.37 7.13
CA GLY A 421 -12.64 -11.15 7.28
C GLY A 421 -12.13 -10.25 8.42
N LEU A 422 -11.77 -10.84 9.56
CA LEU A 422 -11.22 -10.11 10.71
C LEU A 422 -9.86 -9.48 10.37
N GLY A 423 -8.97 -10.24 9.72
CA GLY A 423 -7.66 -9.79 9.29
C GLY A 423 -7.71 -8.68 8.24
N VAL A 424 -8.58 -8.84 7.22
CA VAL A 424 -8.78 -7.83 6.16
C VAL A 424 -9.42 -6.56 6.71
N ALA A 425 -10.36 -6.64 7.66
CA ALA A 425 -10.86 -5.45 8.34
C ALA A 425 -9.74 -4.71 9.08
N GLY A 426 -8.82 -5.43 9.73
CA GLY A 426 -7.61 -4.85 10.31
C GLY A 426 -6.72 -4.16 9.26
N ILE A 427 -6.46 -4.82 8.12
CA ILE A 427 -5.72 -4.25 6.98
C ILE A 427 -6.39 -2.96 6.50
N ILE A 428 -7.72 -2.90 6.40
CA ILE A 428 -8.43 -1.70 5.96
C ILE A 428 -8.22 -0.54 6.94
N LEU A 429 -8.25 -0.79 8.24
CA LEU A 429 -7.97 0.24 9.25
C LEU A 429 -6.51 0.70 9.20
N VAL A 430 -5.57 -0.23 9.07
CA VAL A 430 -4.15 0.09 8.88
C VAL A 430 -4.00 0.96 7.63
N MET A 431 -4.55 0.54 6.49
CA MET A 431 -4.47 1.23 5.20
C MET A 431 -5.09 2.62 5.26
N ALA A 432 -6.27 2.76 5.87
CA ALA A 432 -6.91 4.06 6.07
C ALA A 432 -6.02 4.98 6.91
N PHE A 433 -5.47 4.47 8.02
CA PHE A 433 -4.62 5.24 8.92
C PHE A 433 -3.32 5.69 8.26
N ILE A 434 -2.58 4.78 7.61
CA ILE A 434 -1.28 5.12 6.97
C ILE A 434 -1.44 6.03 5.75
N ASN A 435 -2.65 6.10 5.15
CA ASN A 435 -2.95 7.05 4.08
C ASN A 435 -3.23 8.49 4.56
N LEU A 436 -3.41 8.70 5.88
CA LEU A 436 -3.56 10.06 6.43
C LEU A 436 -2.22 10.82 6.44
N PRO A 437 -1.16 10.31 7.10
CA PRO A 437 0.15 10.96 7.16
C PRO A 437 1.11 10.56 6.03
N GLY A 438 0.65 9.85 5.00
CA GLY A 438 1.48 9.44 3.88
C GLY A 438 0.64 8.88 2.75
N TYR A 439 1.18 8.75 1.55
CA TYR A 439 0.39 8.32 0.39
C TYR A 439 0.57 6.81 0.11
N ALA A 440 0.13 5.97 1.06
CA ALA A 440 0.45 4.54 1.07
C ALA A 440 -0.15 3.71 -0.07
N PHE A 441 -1.23 4.17 -0.71
CA PHE A 441 -1.72 3.55 -1.95
C PHE A 441 -0.70 3.61 -3.10
N ASN A 442 0.26 4.54 -3.07
CA ASN A 442 1.34 4.58 -4.05
C ASN A 442 2.35 3.44 -3.86
N TYR A 443 2.37 2.79 -2.68
CA TYR A 443 3.36 1.75 -2.39
C TYR A 443 2.91 0.43 -2.99
N ARG A 444 3.73 -0.13 -3.86
CA ARG A 444 3.32 -1.22 -4.75
C ARG A 444 2.98 -2.50 -4.00
N VAL A 445 3.86 -2.98 -3.11
CA VAL A 445 3.63 -4.21 -2.34
C VAL A 445 2.43 -4.10 -1.38
N PRO A 446 2.31 -3.03 -0.56
CA PRO A 446 1.11 -2.83 0.26
C PRO A 446 -0.17 -2.72 -0.58
N ALA A 447 -0.19 -1.93 -1.65
CA ALA A 447 -1.37 -1.78 -2.51
C ALA A 447 -1.77 -3.12 -3.16
N TYR A 448 -0.81 -3.88 -3.69
CA TYR A 448 -1.06 -5.23 -4.24
C TYR A 448 -1.69 -6.14 -3.18
N THR A 449 -1.08 -6.21 -1.99
CA THR A 449 -1.59 -7.03 -0.88
C THR A 449 -2.99 -6.60 -0.44
N PHE A 450 -3.24 -5.29 -0.32
CA PHE A 450 -4.54 -4.73 0.05
C PHE A 450 -5.64 -5.15 -0.94
N TRP A 451 -5.44 -4.88 -2.23
CA TRP A 451 -6.45 -5.16 -3.26
C TRP A 451 -6.66 -6.66 -3.47
N LEU A 452 -5.59 -7.46 -3.39
CA LEU A 452 -5.68 -8.91 -3.47
C LEU A 452 -6.52 -9.48 -2.32
N MET A 453 -6.17 -9.16 -1.08
CA MET A 453 -6.82 -9.76 0.09
C MET A 453 -8.27 -9.30 0.23
N THR A 454 -8.58 -8.05 -0.12
CA THR A 454 -9.97 -7.55 -0.16
C THR A 454 -10.79 -8.21 -1.27
N GLY A 455 -10.19 -8.48 -2.44
CA GLY A 455 -10.84 -9.19 -3.54
C GLY A 455 -11.13 -10.66 -3.20
N VAL A 456 -10.16 -11.37 -2.63
CA VAL A 456 -10.34 -12.75 -2.15
C VAL A 456 -11.44 -12.83 -1.08
N MET A 457 -11.44 -11.90 -0.12
CA MET A 457 -12.49 -11.80 0.88
C MET A 457 -13.87 -11.56 0.24
N ALA A 458 -13.96 -10.64 -0.72
CA ALA A 458 -15.22 -10.35 -1.40
C ALA A 458 -15.74 -11.57 -2.18
N ARG A 459 -14.86 -12.32 -2.84
CA ARG A 459 -15.22 -13.57 -3.53
C ARG A 459 -15.78 -14.62 -2.58
N LEU A 460 -15.15 -14.80 -1.42
CA LEU A 460 -15.58 -15.78 -0.43
C LEU A 460 -16.91 -15.38 0.22
N ALA A 461 -17.16 -14.08 0.41
CA ALA A 461 -18.47 -13.61 0.86
C ALA A 461 -19.59 -13.97 -0.12
N GLN A 462 -19.35 -13.76 -1.42
CA GLN A 462 -20.33 -14.11 -2.45
C GLN A 462 -20.58 -15.62 -2.53
N ALA A 463 -19.56 -16.45 -2.31
CA ALA A 463 -19.72 -17.89 -2.24
C ALA A 463 -20.70 -18.29 -1.12
N GLU A 464 -20.51 -17.72 0.08
CA GLU A 464 -21.35 -18.04 1.23
C GLU A 464 -22.78 -17.50 1.12
N GLU A 465 -22.99 -16.39 0.41
CA GLU A 465 -24.34 -15.87 0.11
C GLU A 465 -25.08 -16.80 -0.88
N GLY A 466 -24.37 -17.35 -1.87
CA GLY A 466 -24.92 -18.35 -2.81
C GLY A 466 -25.32 -19.65 -2.13
N ASP A 467 -24.42 -20.25 -1.33
CA ASP A 467 -24.67 -21.51 -0.60
C ASP A 467 -25.92 -21.42 0.31
N ARG A 468 -26.25 -20.23 0.85
CA ARG A 468 -27.45 -20.02 1.68
C ARG A 468 -28.75 -19.99 0.90
N CYS A 469 -28.74 -19.46 -0.33
CA CYS A 469 -29.93 -19.39 -1.14
C CYS A 469 -30.32 -20.76 -1.71
N GLU A 470 -29.34 -21.66 -1.91
CA GLU A 470 -29.60 -23.04 -2.37
C GLU A 470 -30.09 -23.97 -1.24
N SER A 471 -29.89 -23.59 0.03
CA SER A 471 -30.28 -24.37 1.20
C SER A 471 -31.57 -23.89 1.90
N SER A 472 -32.12 -22.75 1.46
CA SER A 472 -33.41 -22.20 1.89
C SER A 472 -34.50 -22.54 0.88
#